data_AF-A0A6N3BWG0-F1
#
_entry.id   AF-A0A6N3BWG0-F1
#
_cell.length_a   1.000
_cell.length_b   1.000
_cell.length_c   1.000
_cell.angle_alpha   90.00
_cell.angle_beta   90.00
_cell.angle_gamma   90.00
#
_symmetry.space_group_name_H-M   'P 1'
#
loop_
_entity.id
_entity.type
_entity.pdbx_description
1 polymer ?
#
loop_
_entity_poly.entity_id
_entity_poly.type
_entity_poly.pdbx_seq_one_letter_code
_entity_poly.pdbx_strand_id
1 'polypeptide(L)'
;MLFNNLVDAKNIMGSVTKLLPIDNPYYEDFQFFSSINCTTSSEYREELKSFLEKFIINHAILSMPDNVMNIYPLLVKLYGWL
;
A
#
# COMPACT_ATOMS: atom_id res chain seq x y z
N MET A 1 -13.80 -6.03 4.12
CA MET A 1 -13.49 -6.06 2.68
C MET A 1 -12.73 -7.34 2.42
N LEU A 2 -13.17 -8.14 1.46
CA LEU A 2 -12.46 -9.33 0.98
C LEU A 2 -11.62 -8.88 -0.22
N PHE A 3 -10.33 -9.20 -0.23
CA PHE A 3 -9.47 -8.96 -1.38
C PHE A 3 -9.63 -10.11 -2.36
N ASN A 4 -10.08 -9.83 -3.58
CA ASN A 4 -10.38 -10.85 -4.57
C ASN A 4 -9.23 -11.00 -5.57
N ASN A 5 -8.51 -9.91 -5.87
CA ASN A 5 -7.40 -9.92 -6.80
C ASN A 5 -6.45 -8.73 -6.57
N LEU A 6 -5.36 -8.67 -7.33
CA LEU A 6 -4.33 -7.62 -7.21
C LEU A 6 -4.81 -6.24 -7.67
N VAL A 7 -5.94 -6.14 -8.38
CA VAL A 7 -6.55 -4.83 -8.72
C VAL A 7 -7.07 -4.15 -7.45
N ASP A 8 -7.58 -4.92 -6.49
CA ASP A 8 -8.00 -4.37 -5.19
C ASP A 8 -6.80 -3.76 -4.45
N ALA A 9 -5.65 -4.45 -4.46
CA ALA A 9 -4.40 -3.96 -3.88
C ALA A 9 -3.95 -2.66 -4.55
N LYS A 10 -3.92 -2.63 -5.90
CA LYS A 10 -3.57 -1.46 -6.71
C LYS A 10 -4.46 -0.25 -6.40
N ASN A 11 -5.77 -0.46 -6.30
CA ASN A 11 -6.73 0.61 -5.99
C ASN A 11 -6.51 1.20 -4.60
N ILE A 12 -6.12 0.38 -3.63
CA ILE A 12 -5.81 0.84 -2.27
C ILE A 12 -4.52 1.66 -2.27
N MET A 13 -3.48 1.19 -2.96
CA MET A 13 -2.23 1.95 -3.11
C MET A 13 -2.51 3.33 -3.71
N GLY A 14 -3.27 3.39 -4.81
CA GLY A 14 -3.63 4.66 -5.43
C GLY A 14 -4.52 5.57 -4.57
N SER A 15 -5.34 4.99 -3.69
CA SER A 15 -6.12 5.76 -2.72
C SER A 15 -5.23 6.39 -1.66
N VAL A 16 -4.21 5.67 -1.20
CA VAL A 16 -3.21 6.21 -0.26
C VAL A 16 -2.34 7.28 -0.93
N THR A 17 -1.88 7.08 -2.17
CA THR A 17 -1.12 8.09 -2.92
C THR A 17 -1.86 9.43 -3.01
N LYS A 18 -3.17 9.42 -3.27
CA LYS A 18 -3.99 10.65 -3.36
C LYS A 18 -4.11 11.40 -2.03
N LEU A 19 -3.90 10.71 -0.92
CA LEU A 19 -4.02 11.26 0.43
C LEU A 19 -2.66 11.66 1.02
N LEU A 20 -1.58 11.18 0.42
CA LEU A 20 -0.21 11.49 0.80
C LEU A 20 0.27 12.80 0.18
N PRO A 21 0.97 13.66 0.95
CA PRO A 21 1.77 14.74 0.40
C PRO A 21 2.82 14.22 -0.59
N ILE A 22 3.09 14.95 -1.66
CA ILE A 22 4.06 14.56 -2.70
C ILE A 22 5.49 14.46 -2.16
N ASP A 23 5.81 15.24 -1.12
CA ASP A 23 7.09 15.25 -0.41
C ASP A 23 7.22 14.12 0.63
N ASN A 24 6.19 13.30 0.81
CA ASN A 24 6.26 12.17 1.73
C ASN A 24 7.22 11.09 1.16
N PRO A 25 8.14 10.54 1.99
CA PRO A 25 9.14 9.58 1.52
C PRO A 25 8.56 8.27 0.96
N TYR A 26 7.28 7.98 1.23
CA TYR A 26 6.60 6.78 0.73
C TYR A 26 5.71 7.06 -0.49
N TYR A 27 5.58 8.33 -0.92
CA TYR A 27 4.67 8.71 -2.01
C TYR A 27 4.99 7.95 -3.30
N GLU A 28 6.27 7.88 -3.67
CA GLU A 28 6.73 7.20 -4.88
C GLU A 28 6.47 5.69 -4.83
N ASP A 29 6.66 5.04 -3.68
CA ASP A 29 6.37 3.62 -3.51
C ASP A 29 4.87 3.33 -3.69
N PHE A 30 4.00 4.10 -3.02
CA PHE A 30 2.56 3.95 -3.20
C PHE A 30 2.13 4.23 -4.65
N GLN A 31 2.72 5.23 -5.29
CA GLN A 31 2.47 5.54 -6.70
C GLN A 31 2.90 4.39 -7.60
N PHE A 32 4.09 3.82 -7.40
CA PHE A 32 4.61 2.68 -8.12
C PHE A 32 3.66 1.49 -8.03
N PHE A 33 3.30 1.06 -6.82
CA PHE A 33 2.38 -0.08 -6.64
C PHE A 33 0.96 0.19 -7.13
N SER A 34 0.56 1.46 -7.26
CA SER A 34 -0.72 1.86 -7.88
C SER A 34 -0.70 1.88 -9.40
N SER A 35 0.49 1.86 -10.02
CA SER A 35 0.68 2.03 -11.47
C SER A 35 1.06 0.73 -12.18
N ILE A 36 1.68 -0.21 -11.47
CA ILE A 36 2.11 -1.49 -12.06
C ILE A 36 0.95 -2.25 -12.69
N ASN A 37 1.24 -2.83 -13.84
CA ASN A 37 0.35 -3.79 -14.50
C ASN A 37 0.48 -5.13 -13.74
N CYS A 38 -0.60 -5.59 -13.13
CA CYS A 38 -0.62 -6.74 -12.21
C CYS A 38 -0.35 -8.12 -12.89
N THR A 39 0.24 -8.14 -14.08
CA THR A 39 0.46 -9.32 -14.93
C THR A 39 1.63 -10.19 -14.45
N THR A 40 2.63 -9.62 -13.78
CA THR A 40 3.69 -10.36 -13.08
C THR A 40 3.28 -10.57 -11.61
N SER A 41 2.38 -11.52 -11.40
CA SER A 41 1.65 -11.67 -10.14
C SER A 41 2.50 -12.10 -8.93
N SER A 42 3.60 -12.82 -9.13
CA SER A 42 4.46 -13.31 -8.04
C SER A 42 5.39 -12.22 -7.50
N GLU A 43 6.16 -11.58 -8.38
CA GLU A 43 7.12 -10.52 -8.01
C GLU A 43 6.39 -9.32 -7.37
N TYR A 44 5.28 -8.88 -7.96
CA TYR A 44 4.48 -7.78 -7.39
C TYR A 44 3.97 -8.10 -5.98
N ARG A 45 3.53 -9.34 -5.73
CA ARG A 45 3.04 -9.75 -4.41
C ARG A 45 4.14 -9.71 -3.36
N GLU A 46 5.32 -10.24 -3.69
CA GLU A 46 6.46 -10.28 -2.77
C GLU A 46 7.01 -8.88 -2.47
N GLU A 47 7.13 -8.03 -3.50
CA GLU A 47 7.57 -6.64 -3.35
C GLU A 47 6.58 -5.82 -2.53
N LEU A 48 5.28 -5.91 -2.84
CA LEU A 48 4.24 -5.21 -2.11
C LEU A 48 4.16 -5.68 -0.65
N LYS A 49 4.29 -6.98 -0.41
CA LYS A 49 4.30 -7.54 0.94
C LYS A 49 5.49 -7.03 1.74
N SER A 50 6.68 -7.01 1.15
CA SER A 50 7.91 -6.50 1.77
C SER A 50 7.83 -5.00 2.06
N PHE A 51 7.21 -4.23 1.16
CA PHE A 51 6.95 -2.82 1.37
C PHE A 51 5.99 -2.58 2.54
N LEU A 52 4.84 -3.26 2.53
CA LEU A 52 3.83 -3.13 3.60
C LEU A 52 4.39 -3.59 4.94
N GLU A 53 5.20 -4.64 4.97
CA GLU A 53 5.90 -5.08 6.17
C GLU A 53 6.75 -3.96 6.76
N LYS A 54 7.62 -3.33 5.96
CA LYS A 54 8.43 -2.19 6.42
C LYS A 54 7.57 -1.02 6.87
N PHE A 55 6.50 -0.71 6.14
CA PHE A 55 5.62 0.41 6.44
C PHE A 55 4.85 0.20 7.76
N ILE A 56 4.37 -1.02 8.02
CA ILE A 56 3.59 -1.40 9.20
C ILE A 56 4.52 -1.64 10.40
N ILE A 57 5.55 -2.47 10.25
CA ILE A 57 6.44 -2.89 11.34
C ILE A 57 7.31 -1.72 11.81
N ASN A 58 7.85 -0.89 10.91
CA ASN A 58 8.65 0.27 11.32
C ASN A 58 7.79 1.44 11.81
N HIS A 59 6.48 1.24 11.93
CA HIS A 59 5.51 2.23 12.40
C HIS A 59 5.59 3.56 11.63
N ALA A 60 5.96 3.49 10.35
CA ALA A 60 5.99 4.64 9.46
C ALA A 60 4.60 5.30 9.35
N ILE A 61 3.54 4.52 9.57
CA ILE A 61 2.17 5.03 9.67
C ILE A 61 2.00 6.11 10.76
N LEU A 62 2.79 6.10 11.84
CA LEU A 62 2.63 7.05 12.94
C LEU A 62 3.00 8.49 12.56
N SER A 63 3.78 8.67 11.49
CA SER A 63 4.12 9.99 10.94
C SER A 63 3.24 10.38 9.74
N MET A 64 2.23 9.58 9.42
CA MET A 64 1.32 9.84 8.30
C MET A 64 0.19 10.78 8.68
N PRO A 65 -0.41 11.48 7.71
CA PRO A 65 -1.60 12.29 8.00
C PRO A 65 -2.80 11.43 8.39
N ASP A 66 -3.72 11.99 9.18
CA ASP A 66 -4.87 11.28 9.78
C ASP A 66 -5.72 10.52 8.74
N ASN A 67 -5.84 11.06 7.53
CA ASN A 67 -6.55 10.45 6.42
C ASN A 67 -5.93 9.11 5.98
N VAL A 68 -4.61 8.96 6.04
CA VAL A 68 -3.88 7.73 5.75
C VAL A 68 -3.96 6.78 6.93
N MET A 69 -3.94 7.29 8.17
CA MET A 69 -4.18 6.47 9.37
C MET A 69 -5.54 5.78 9.35
N ASN A 70 -6.57 6.43 8.79
CA ASN A 70 -7.89 5.80 8.61
C ASN A 70 -7.87 4.60 7.64
N ILE A 71 -6.90 4.56 6.71
CA ILE A 71 -6.73 3.45 5.76
C ILE A 71 -5.78 2.37 6.33
N TYR A 72 -5.04 2.66 7.40
CA TYR A 72 -4.10 1.71 8.00
C TYR A 72 -4.69 0.32 8.31
N PRO A 73 -5.90 0.18 8.91
CA PRO A 73 -6.48 -1.13 9.14
C PRO A 73 -6.71 -1.93 7.86
N LEU A 74 -6.92 -1.25 6.72
CA LEU A 74 -7.04 -1.87 5.42
C LEU A 74 -5.68 -2.32 4.87
N LEU A 75 -4.61 -1.54 5.08
CA LEU A 75 -3.24 -1.91 4.72
C LEU A 75 -2.76 -3.16 5.48
N VAL A 76 -3.08 -3.26 6.77
CA VAL A 76 -2.77 -4.45 7.58
C VAL A 76 -3.50 -5.69 7.07
N LYS A 77 -4.77 -5.55 6.70
CA LYS A 77 -5.54 -6.66 6.11
C LYS A 77 -5.00 -7.07 4.74
N LEU A 78 -4.55 -6.11 3.94
CA LEU A 78 -3.93 -6.37 2.64
C LEU A 78 -2.63 -7.16 2.81
N TYR A 79 -1.77 -6.74 3.76
CA TYR A 79 -0.54 -7.47 4.10
C TYR A 79 -0.80 -8.93 4.48
N GLY A 80 -1.84 -9.20 5.27
CA GLY A 80 -2.20 -10.57 5.65
C GLY A 80 -2.78 -11.42 4.51
N TRP A 81 -3.28 -10.79 3.44
CA TRP A 81 -3.82 -11.48 2.26
C TRP A 81 -2.75 -11.77 1.18
N LEU A 82 -1.71 -10.93 1.11
CA LEU A 82 -0.61 -11.08 0.16
C LEU A 82 0.26 -12.30 0.46
#